data_AF-A0A8T1A1X3-F1
#
_entry.id   AF-A0A8T1A1X3-F1
#
_cell.length_a   1.000
_cell.length_b   1.000
_cell.length_c   1.000
_cell.angle_alpha   90.00
_cell.angle_beta   90.00
_cell.angle_gamma   90.00
#
_symmetry.space_group_name_H-M   'P 1'
#
loop_
_entity.id
_entity.type
_entity.pdbx_description
1 polymer ?
#
loop_
_entity_poly.entity_id
_entity_poly.type
_entity_poly.pdbx_seq_one_letter_code
_entity_poly.pdbx_strand_id
1 'polypeptide(L)'
;MSNDRGTTWAQLVVKVRHDRVQPLDQIPSPHQHERISSFELRSHPLTIAWRTIRTLGTVLSNSMLSAAVAWFLAFCMDHGNIFSRIAPRNQSHAVFLTAKMLWFWIFCWFFTIAECVAKLLPETFTSTPTPSTLSATRITVKLVRAMFAHIVLVTIMSVGVGFVIASHHLAHDKLKADVYWPMMCYNFILTVTDAHTRHIFRIETARGQARAIRYRRRSKQPNQLSTTKPRRSPSLNQFLKVFAQNLVLVISGLSAGAFVHIASCIEMQKKWELVLFAMCSQTIKLMIQAAAKLYLGKRKRTPSLRTMAIIVAAPTILVDTQLRTVLLCLDSKAMTLAGSVLLAVAKTGLRLLTGLWMRHQAHTALAKYPLPRVGVHPQDGVVKILRVQSLLTTTASLSSPELEGIARVQKVTALHAAEVYADMHGEYIAMCCAYVIIICFGSNPRFSLGGNASSSSTHEIQFSTVMVQIGIEVVVDIIAIPLEIRFGVDFDRFHKDDAFLAIFMVLVAVVNTHIASGVYMKTE
;
A
#
# COMPACT_ATOMS: atom_id res chain seq x y z
N MET A 1 38.96 -3.50 24.98
CA MET A 1 37.83 -2.56 25.12
C MET A 1 36.82 -2.86 24.02
N SER A 2 35.64 -3.35 24.44
CA SER A 2 34.50 -3.71 23.61
C SER A 2 33.99 -2.49 22.84
N ASN A 3 33.79 -2.62 21.52
CA ASN A 3 33.19 -1.60 20.68
C ASN A 3 31.86 -2.12 20.16
N ASP A 4 30.87 -2.07 21.04
CA ASP A 4 29.48 -2.47 20.81
C ASP A 4 28.79 -1.36 20.00
N ARG A 5 28.79 -1.51 18.66
CA ARG A 5 28.16 -0.55 17.75
C ARG A 5 26.68 -0.88 17.63
N GLY A 6 25.86 -0.01 18.22
CA GLY A 6 24.41 -0.07 18.25
C GLY A 6 23.78 -0.47 16.91
N THR A 7 23.07 -1.60 16.96
CA THR A 7 22.06 -1.97 15.98
C THR A 7 20.98 -0.89 15.95
N THR A 8 20.77 -0.27 14.79
CA THR A 8 19.67 0.68 14.58
C THR A 8 18.33 -0.05 14.58
N TRP A 9 17.28 0.57 15.11
CA TRP A 9 15.92 -0.01 15.19
C TRP A 9 15.41 -0.60 13.87
N ALA A 10 15.76 0.00 12.73
CA ALA A 10 15.44 -0.52 11.39
C ALA A 10 16.13 -1.88 11.09
N GLN A 11 17.36 -2.09 11.57
CA GLN A 11 18.03 -3.38 11.48
C GLN A 11 17.42 -4.40 12.42
N LEU A 12 16.93 -3.98 13.60
CA LEU A 12 16.25 -4.86 14.54
C LEU A 12 14.88 -5.32 14.00
N VAL A 13 14.10 -4.43 13.39
CA VAL A 13 12.81 -4.77 12.76
C VAL A 13 13.01 -5.69 11.54
N VAL A 14 14.06 -5.46 10.75
CA VAL A 14 14.39 -6.35 9.62
C VAL A 14 14.95 -7.70 10.11
N LYS A 15 15.79 -7.72 11.15
CA LYS A 15 16.41 -8.94 11.70
C LYS A 15 15.42 -9.81 12.47
N VAL A 16 14.59 -9.23 13.34
CA VAL A 16 13.51 -9.94 14.05
C VAL A 16 12.47 -10.53 13.08
N ARG A 17 12.27 -9.91 11.91
CA ARG A 17 11.40 -10.45 10.84
C ARG A 17 12.11 -11.51 9.98
N HIS A 18 13.43 -11.42 9.83
CA HIS A 18 14.24 -12.40 9.11
C HIS A 18 14.44 -13.70 9.91
N ASP A 19 14.55 -13.62 11.25
CA ASP A 19 14.71 -14.79 12.13
C ASP A 19 13.41 -15.61 12.27
N ARG A 20 12.25 -15.06 11.85
CA ARG A 20 10.99 -15.82 11.69
C ARG A 20 10.89 -16.57 10.35
N VAL A 21 11.87 -16.44 9.47
CA VAL A 21 11.94 -17.16 8.20
C VAL A 21 13.03 -18.22 8.33
N GLN A 22 12.66 -19.41 8.77
CA GLN A 22 13.53 -20.58 8.65
C GLN A 22 13.95 -20.75 7.18
N PRO A 23 15.24 -21.01 6.90
CA PRO A 23 15.68 -21.36 5.57
C PRO A 23 15.32 -22.85 5.34
N LEU A 24 14.22 -23.10 4.64
CA LEU A 24 14.01 -24.39 4.00
C LEU A 24 14.39 -24.27 2.52
N ASP A 25 15.66 -24.55 2.25
CA ASP A 25 16.08 -25.08 0.96
C ASP A 25 15.42 -26.44 0.76
N GLN A 26 14.22 -26.44 0.16
CA GLN A 26 13.68 -27.63 -0.49
C GLN A 26 13.08 -27.23 -1.84
N ILE A 27 13.69 -27.82 -2.88
CA ILE A 27 13.16 -28.05 -4.21
C ILE A 27 11.64 -28.28 -4.13
N PRO A 28 10.81 -27.65 -4.99
CA PRO A 28 9.37 -27.72 -4.86
C PRO A 28 8.88 -29.17 -4.94
N SER A 29 8.52 -29.72 -3.79
CA SER A 29 7.93 -31.04 -3.67
C SER A 29 6.51 -31.07 -4.27
N PRO A 30 6.12 -32.14 -4.96
CA PRO A 30 4.84 -32.29 -5.64
C PRO A 30 3.57 -32.18 -4.77
N HIS A 31 3.69 -32.08 -3.44
CA HIS A 31 2.57 -31.98 -2.50
C HIS A 31 1.82 -30.63 -2.47
N GLN A 32 2.18 -29.67 -3.33
CA GLN A 32 1.49 -28.37 -3.39
C GLN A 32 0.14 -28.42 -4.14
N HIS A 33 -0.08 -29.45 -4.96
CA HIS A 33 -1.32 -29.62 -5.75
C HIS A 33 -2.41 -30.45 -5.05
N GLU A 34 -2.05 -31.30 -4.09
CA GLU A 34 -2.96 -32.07 -3.23
C GLU A 34 -3.81 -31.19 -2.29
N ARG A 35 -3.38 -29.95 -2.09
CA ARG A 35 -4.03 -28.98 -1.20
C ARG A 35 -5.23 -28.28 -1.84
N ILE A 36 -5.51 -28.52 -3.13
CA ILE A 36 -6.59 -27.87 -3.88
C ILE A 36 -7.84 -28.77 -3.94
N SER A 37 -7.70 -30.09 -3.94
CA SER A 37 -8.84 -31.04 -3.95
C SER A 37 -9.30 -31.45 -2.55
N SER A 38 -8.49 -31.25 -1.51
CA SER A 38 -8.86 -31.42 -0.09
C SER A 38 -9.45 -30.16 0.56
N PHE A 39 -9.59 -29.07 -0.21
CA PHE A 39 -10.06 -27.78 0.30
C PHE A 39 -11.59 -27.71 0.51
N GLU A 40 -12.34 -28.74 0.07
CA GLU A 40 -13.81 -28.73 0.12
C GLU A 40 -14.47 -29.39 1.33
N LEU A 41 -13.76 -30.04 2.26
CA LEU A 41 -14.44 -30.61 3.45
C LEU A 41 -13.60 -30.47 4.72
N ARG A 42 -14.06 -29.57 5.61
CA ARG A 42 -13.70 -29.47 7.04
C ARG A 42 -12.31 -28.89 7.34
N SER A 43 -12.08 -27.61 7.00
CA SER A 43 -11.07 -26.84 7.74
C SER A 43 -11.50 -26.76 9.21
N HIS A 44 -10.69 -27.32 10.10
CA HIS A 44 -10.94 -27.29 11.55
C HIS A 44 -11.19 -25.82 11.96
N PRO A 45 -12.18 -25.52 12.81
CA PRO A 45 -12.47 -24.14 13.24
C PRO A 45 -11.21 -23.43 13.79
N LEU A 46 -10.32 -24.19 14.42
CA LEU A 46 -9.01 -23.73 14.89
C LEU A 46 -8.10 -23.21 13.77
N THR A 47 -8.08 -23.87 12.60
CA THR A 47 -7.27 -23.45 11.45
C THR A 47 -7.80 -22.15 10.85
N ILE A 48 -9.12 -21.99 10.78
CA ILE A 48 -9.74 -20.74 10.32
C ILE A 48 -9.43 -19.62 11.31
N ALA A 49 -9.64 -19.86 12.61
CA ALA A 49 -9.36 -18.88 13.66
C ALA A 49 -7.88 -18.45 13.64
N TRP A 50 -6.95 -19.38 13.51
CA TRP A 50 -5.52 -19.08 13.40
C TRP A 50 -5.19 -18.23 12.17
N ARG A 51 -5.73 -18.56 10.99
CA ARG A 51 -5.55 -17.77 9.77
C ARG A 51 -6.12 -16.37 9.90
N THR A 52 -7.27 -16.23 10.54
CA THR A 52 -7.88 -14.92 10.84
C THR A 52 -6.98 -14.09 11.73
N ILE A 53 -6.56 -14.63 12.89
CA ILE A 53 -5.69 -13.93 13.84
C ILE A 53 -4.36 -13.53 13.17
N ARG A 54 -3.77 -14.42 12.36
CA ARG A 54 -2.53 -14.13 11.63
C ARG A 54 -2.71 -12.99 10.62
N THR A 55 -3.79 -13.04 9.83
CA THR A 55 -4.07 -12.03 8.81
C THR A 55 -4.31 -10.68 9.47
N LEU A 56 -5.19 -10.63 10.47
CA LEU A 56 -5.51 -9.41 11.20
C LEU A 56 -4.30 -8.87 11.97
N GLY A 57 -3.54 -9.73 12.64
CA GLY A 57 -2.31 -9.33 13.34
C GLY A 57 -1.26 -8.72 12.41
N THR A 58 -1.14 -9.23 11.18
CA THR A 58 -0.25 -8.66 10.16
C THR A 58 -0.75 -7.29 9.69
N VAL A 59 -2.06 -7.17 9.44
CA VAL A 59 -2.70 -5.91 9.04
C VAL A 59 -2.52 -4.85 10.13
N LEU A 60 -2.84 -5.18 11.37
CA LEU A 60 -2.69 -4.29 12.52
C LEU A 60 -1.22 -3.90 12.73
N SER A 61 -0.29 -4.86 12.68
CA SER A 61 1.14 -4.54 12.85
C SER A 61 1.67 -3.57 11.80
N ASN A 62 1.31 -3.77 10.53
CA ASN A 62 1.73 -2.87 9.45
C ASN A 62 1.03 -1.50 9.53
N SER A 63 -0.22 -1.47 9.98
CA SER A 63 -0.98 -0.24 10.18
C SER A 63 -0.41 0.57 11.35
N MET A 64 -0.04 -0.08 12.45
CA MET A 64 0.62 0.55 13.61
C MET A 64 2.00 1.11 13.24
N LEU A 65 2.78 0.41 12.40
CA LEU A 65 4.03 0.95 11.87
C LEU A 65 3.78 2.24 11.06
N SER A 66 2.77 2.22 10.18
CA SER A 66 2.38 3.38 9.38
C SER A 66 1.91 4.53 10.26
N ALA A 67 1.12 4.26 11.29
CA ALA A 67 0.65 5.22 12.27
C ALA A 67 1.78 5.85 13.07
N ALA A 68 2.73 5.04 13.55
CA ALA A 68 3.88 5.54 14.32
C ALA A 68 4.78 6.46 13.48
N VAL A 69 5.01 6.11 12.21
CA VAL A 69 5.78 6.96 11.28
C VAL A 69 5.01 8.23 10.93
N ALA A 70 3.71 8.12 10.65
CA ALA A 70 2.85 9.28 10.38
C ALA A 70 2.83 10.24 11.58
N TRP A 71 2.74 9.70 12.80
CA TRP A 71 2.80 10.47 14.04
C TRP A 71 4.14 11.19 14.19
N PHE A 72 5.25 10.47 13.99
CA PHE A 72 6.58 11.09 14.08
C PHE A 72 6.78 12.18 13.02
N LEU A 73 6.29 11.96 11.79
CA LEU A 73 6.33 12.99 10.75
C LEU A 73 5.45 14.18 11.08
N ALA A 74 4.21 13.95 11.52
CA ALA A 74 3.28 15.01 11.90
C ALA A 74 3.85 15.84 13.05
N PHE A 75 4.44 15.21 14.06
CA PHE A 75 5.14 15.87 15.16
C PHE A 75 6.29 16.76 14.65
N CYS A 76 7.13 16.26 13.74
CA CYS A 76 8.21 17.06 13.15
C CYS A 76 7.68 18.25 12.33
N MET A 77 6.61 18.06 11.56
CA MET A 77 5.97 19.12 10.78
C MET A 77 5.34 20.17 11.69
N ASP A 78 4.71 19.75 12.77
CA ASP A 78 4.06 20.59 13.78
C ASP A 78 5.07 21.53 14.47
N HIS A 79 6.28 21.04 14.74
CA HIS A 79 7.35 21.82 15.36
C HIS A 79 8.13 22.71 14.38
N GLY A 80 7.93 22.53 13.06
CA GLY A 80 8.64 23.28 12.03
C GLY A 80 10.16 23.15 12.14
N ASN A 81 10.87 24.28 12.21
CA ASN A 81 12.32 24.30 12.34
C ASN A 81 12.79 24.06 13.78
N ILE A 82 12.97 22.80 14.15
CA ILE A 82 13.43 22.37 15.48
C ILE A 82 14.81 22.96 15.82
N PHE A 83 15.67 23.21 14.83
CA PHE A 83 17.02 23.74 15.05
C PHE A 83 17.04 25.22 15.41
N SER A 84 15.98 25.97 15.08
CA SER A 84 15.90 27.40 15.39
C SER A 84 15.73 27.70 16.88
N ARG A 85 15.29 26.70 17.69
CA ARG A 85 14.86 26.86 19.09
C ARG A 85 13.75 27.90 19.30
N ILE A 86 13.12 28.37 18.22
CA ILE A 86 12.00 29.29 18.25
C ILE A 86 10.71 28.47 18.24
N ALA A 87 9.76 28.81 19.12
CA ALA A 87 8.45 28.16 19.16
C ALA A 87 7.74 28.24 17.79
N PRO A 88 6.98 27.22 17.35
CA PRO A 88 6.39 27.16 16.00
C PRO A 88 5.54 28.41 15.64
N ARG A 89 4.83 28.96 16.62
CA ARG A 89 4.04 30.20 16.49
C ARG A 89 4.87 31.44 16.12
N ASN A 90 6.15 31.47 16.50
CA ASN A 90 7.05 32.62 16.33
C ASN A 90 7.98 32.45 15.11
N GLN A 91 8.00 31.28 14.47
CA GLN A 91 8.77 31.07 13.25
C GLN A 91 8.09 31.82 12.09
N SER A 92 8.84 32.45 11.19
CA SER A 92 8.23 33.06 10.00
C SER A 92 7.55 32.00 9.14
N HIS A 93 6.49 32.38 8.43
CA HIS A 93 5.72 31.47 7.59
C HIS A 93 6.62 30.73 6.57
N ALA A 94 7.56 31.44 5.95
CA ALA A 94 8.52 30.86 5.01
C ALA A 94 9.46 29.83 5.66
N VAL A 95 9.95 30.10 6.88
CA VAL A 95 10.83 29.16 7.60
C VAL A 95 10.05 27.92 8.02
N PHE A 96 8.83 28.09 8.52
CA PHE A 96 7.96 26.99 8.91
C PHE A 96 7.60 26.10 7.72
N LEU A 97 7.16 26.71 6.60
CA LEU A 97 6.82 25.98 5.37
C LEU A 97 8.03 25.23 4.80
N THR A 98 9.20 25.87 4.80
CA THR A 98 10.44 25.23 4.31
C THR A 98 10.84 24.05 5.20
N ALA A 99 10.73 24.18 6.51
CA ALA A 99 11.01 23.09 7.44
C ALA A 99 10.02 21.91 7.24
N LYS A 100 8.73 22.20 7.07
CA LYS A 100 7.70 21.20 6.73
C LYS A 100 8.09 20.42 5.47
N MET A 101 8.50 21.12 4.41
CA MET A 101 8.96 20.50 3.16
C MET A 101 10.18 19.62 3.37
N LEU A 102 11.16 20.10 4.14
CA LEU A 102 12.37 19.35 4.42
C LEU A 102 12.06 18.05 5.17
N TRP A 103 11.20 18.09 6.19
CA TRP A 103 10.76 16.90 6.93
C TRP A 103 10.07 15.89 6.03
N PHE A 104 9.16 16.36 5.16
CA PHE A 104 8.53 15.49 4.16
C PHE A 104 9.58 14.79 3.28
N TRP A 105 10.56 15.53 2.76
CA TRP A 105 11.59 14.96 1.88
C TRP A 105 12.50 13.96 2.59
N ILE A 106 12.89 14.23 3.83
CA ILE A 106 13.70 13.30 4.62
C ILE A 106 13.00 11.94 4.76
N PHE A 107 11.73 11.94 5.17
CA PHE A 107 10.95 10.71 5.34
C PHE A 107 10.67 10.04 4.00
N CYS A 108 10.26 10.82 3.00
CA CYS A 108 9.95 10.32 1.67
C CYS A 108 11.16 9.61 1.04
N TRP A 109 12.35 10.20 1.09
CA TRP A 109 13.58 9.55 0.61
C TRP A 109 13.92 8.29 1.39
N PHE A 110 13.87 8.36 2.72
CA PHE A 110 14.18 7.21 3.58
C PHE A 110 13.30 6.00 3.25
N PHE A 111 11.98 6.18 3.19
CA PHE A 111 11.05 5.08 2.92
C PHE A 111 11.05 4.64 1.47
N THR A 112 11.25 5.54 0.50
CA THR A 112 11.39 5.15 -0.91
C THR A 112 12.65 4.29 -1.13
N ILE A 113 13.76 4.63 -0.47
CA ILE A 113 14.99 3.82 -0.51
C ILE A 113 14.74 2.48 0.19
N ALA A 114 14.09 2.47 1.36
CA ALA A 114 13.74 1.24 2.07
C ALA A 114 12.85 0.32 1.23
N GLU A 115 11.89 0.86 0.49
CA GLU A 115 11.03 0.13 -0.44
C GLU A 115 11.86 -0.54 -1.55
N CYS A 116 12.81 0.21 -2.12
CA CYS A 116 13.72 -0.30 -3.14
C CYS A 116 14.64 -1.42 -2.60
N VAL A 117 15.12 -1.27 -1.36
CA VAL A 117 15.91 -2.30 -0.67
C VAL A 117 15.06 -3.54 -0.44
N ALA A 118 13.83 -3.40 0.05
CA ALA A 118 12.92 -4.54 0.26
C ALA A 118 12.61 -5.29 -1.04
N LYS A 119 12.56 -4.61 -2.19
CA LYS A 119 12.41 -5.24 -3.51
C LYS A 119 13.63 -6.06 -3.93
N LEU A 120 14.84 -5.68 -3.51
CA LEU A 120 16.11 -6.27 -3.95
C LEU A 120 16.68 -7.28 -2.94
N LEU A 121 16.30 -7.20 -1.67
CA LEU A 121 16.77 -8.09 -0.60
C LEU A 121 16.59 -9.59 -0.89
N PRO A 122 15.47 -10.07 -1.46
CA PRO A 122 15.29 -11.51 -1.71
C PRO A 122 16.05 -12.01 -2.96
N GLU A 123 16.77 -11.15 -3.67
CA GLU A 123 17.39 -11.50 -4.94
C GLU A 123 18.89 -11.82 -4.79
N THR A 124 19.36 -12.83 -5.50
CA THR A 124 20.78 -13.24 -5.50
C THR A 124 21.57 -12.37 -6.46
N PHE A 125 22.63 -11.74 -5.96
CA PHE A 125 23.49 -10.86 -6.76
C PHE A 125 24.65 -11.63 -7.38
N THR A 126 24.97 -11.30 -8.62
CA THR A 126 26.08 -11.89 -9.40
C THR A 126 27.33 -11.01 -9.40
N SER A 127 27.34 -9.91 -8.64
CA SER A 127 28.48 -9.00 -8.54
C SER A 127 29.66 -9.57 -7.74
N THR A 128 29.46 -10.66 -7.00
CA THR A 128 30.49 -11.38 -6.23
C THR A 128 30.86 -12.69 -6.94
N PRO A 129 32.13 -13.15 -6.83
CA PRO A 129 32.60 -14.36 -7.51
C PRO A 129 31.77 -15.61 -7.17
N THR A 130 31.17 -15.63 -5.97
CA THR A 130 30.09 -16.54 -5.59
C THR A 130 28.76 -15.79 -5.56
N PRO A 131 27.70 -16.26 -6.25
CA PRO A 131 26.38 -15.65 -6.17
C PRO A 131 25.87 -15.68 -4.73
N SER A 132 25.63 -14.52 -4.12
CA SER A 132 25.16 -14.44 -2.74
C SER A 132 24.08 -13.38 -2.59
N THR A 133 23.27 -13.51 -1.53
CA THR A 133 22.40 -12.43 -1.09
C THR A 133 23.26 -11.31 -0.50
N LEU A 134 22.94 -10.06 -0.84
CA LEU A 134 23.62 -8.90 -0.27
C LEU A 134 22.90 -8.44 0.99
N SER A 135 23.66 -7.94 1.97
CA SER A 135 23.08 -7.30 3.14
C SER A 135 22.33 -6.01 2.75
N ALA A 136 21.28 -5.69 3.51
CA ALA A 136 20.47 -4.49 3.29
C ALA A 136 21.34 -3.22 3.18
N THR A 137 22.34 -3.05 4.05
CA THR A 137 23.24 -1.90 4.04
C THR A 137 24.01 -1.75 2.72
N ARG A 138 24.51 -2.86 2.14
CA ARG A 138 25.23 -2.81 0.86
C ARG A 138 24.31 -2.42 -0.29
N ILE A 139 23.07 -2.92 -0.28
CA ILE A 139 22.03 -2.55 -1.26
C ILE A 139 21.70 -1.06 -1.13
N THR A 140 21.51 -0.56 0.09
CA THR A 140 21.26 0.87 0.37
C THR A 140 22.38 1.75 -0.15
N VAL A 141 23.64 1.46 0.18
CA VAL A 141 24.80 2.25 -0.28
C VAL A 141 24.86 2.27 -1.81
N LYS A 142 24.60 1.12 -2.46
CA LYS A 142 24.56 1.05 -3.94
C LYS A 142 23.45 1.94 -4.52
N LEU A 143 22.24 1.88 -3.98
CA LEU A 143 21.10 2.69 -4.42
C LEU A 143 21.35 4.18 -4.21
N VAL A 144 21.74 4.58 -3.00
CA VAL A 144 22.03 5.97 -2.65
C VAL A 144 23.12 6.53 -3.55
N ARG A 145 24.21 5.81 -3.76
CA ARG A 145 25.30 6.26 -4.65
C ARG A 145 24.83 6.44 -6.09
N ALA A 146 23.95 5.57 -6.59
CA ALA A 146 23.42 5.68 -7.95
C ALA A 146 22.46 6.88 -8.10
N MET A 147 21.78 7.27 -7.03
CA MET A 147 20.70 8.26 -7.05
C MET A 147 21.08 9.59 -6.39
N PHE A 148 22.29 9.71 -5.82
CA PHE A 148 22.72 10.84 -5.00
C PHE A 148 22.48 12.20 -5.66
N ALA A 149 22.87 12.35 -6.93
CA ALA A 149 22.67 13.61 -7.66
C ALA A 149 21.17 13.98 -7.78
N HIS A 150 20.29 13.00 -7.99
CA HIS A 150 18.85 13.23 -8.06
C HIS A 150 18.26 13.56 -6.69
N ILE A 151 18.77 12.92 -5.62
CA ILE A 151 18.37 13.21 -4.24
C ILE A 151 18.66 14.67 -3.89
N VAL A 152 19.89 15.11 -4.15
CA VAL A 152 20.33 16.48 -3.88
C VAL A 152 19.55 17.47 -4.74
N LEU A 153 19.45 17.21 -6.05
CA LEU A 153 18.76 18.11 -6.99
C LEU A 153 17.29 18.34 -6.61
N VAL A 154 16.53 17.26 -6.38
CA VAL A 154 15.10 17.40 -6.06
C VAL A 154 14.91 18.07 -4.71
N THR A 155 15.74 17.75 -3.71
CA THR A 155 15.63 18.37 -2.38
C THR A 155 15.92 19.87 -2.44
N ILE A 156 16.98 20.29 -3.15
CA ILE A 156 17.31 21.71 -3.34
C ILE A 156 16.19 22.42 -4.11
N MET A 157 15.72 21.84 -5.22
CA MET A 157 14.65 22.41 -6.03
C MET A 157 13.35 22.57 -5.23
N SER A 158 12.98 21.56 -4.44
CA SER A 158 11.75 21.61 -3.66
C SER A 158 11.82 22.58 -2.48
N VAL A 159 12.98 22.71 -1.84
CA VAL A 159 13.22 23.72 -0.80
C VAL A 159 13.21 25.13 -1.40
N GLY A 160 13.92 25.35 -2.51
CA GLY A 160 13.99 26.64 -3.20
C GLY A 160 12.62 27.10 -3.70
N VAL A 161 11.86 26.22 -4.36
CA VAL A 161 10.50 26.54 -4.80
C VAL A 161 9.55 26.71 -3.60
N GLY A 162 9.74 25.96 -2.52
CA GLY A 162 8.99 26.17 -1.27
C GLY A 162 9.16 27.58 -0.70
N PHE A 163 10.39 28.11 -0.73
CA PHE A 163 10.68 29.49 -0.33
C PHE A 163 9.99 30.52 -1.25
N VAL A 164 10.02 30.29 -2.56
CA VAL A 164 9.32 31.14 -3.54
C VAL A 164 7.80 31.11 -3.33
N ILE A 165 7.22 29.94 -3.10
CA ILE A 165 5.78 29.79 -2.81
C ILE A 165 5.42 30.55 -1.52
N ALA A 166 6.23 30.45 -0.47
CA ALA A 166 6.01 31.21 0.77
C ALA A 166 6.06 32.73 0.56
N SER A 167 6.82 33.21 -0.43
CA SER A 167 6.90 34.65 -0.77
C SER A 167 5.74 35.15 -1.64
N HIS A 168 4.86 34.26 -2.12
CA HIS A 168 3.74 34.61 -2.99
C HIS A 168 2.41 34.12 -2.41
N HIS A 169 1.72 34.99 -1.66
CA HIS A 169 0.43 34.74 -1.03
C HIS A 169 -0.58 34.05 -1.97
N LEU A 170 -0.73 34.52 -3.22
CA LEU A 170 -1.69 33.94 -4.17
C LEU A 170 -1.41 32.46 -4.49
N ALA A 171 -0.14 32.07 -4.57
CA ALA A 171 0.27 30.70 -4.90
C ALA A 171 0.00 29.73 -3.73
N HIS A 172 0.09 30.22 -2.50
CA HIS A 172 -0.15 29.42 -1.31
C HIS A 172 -1.63 29.42 -0.88
N ASP A 173 -2.30 30.57 -0.91
CA ASP A 173 -3.68 30.77 -0.44
C ASP A 173 -4.72 30.09 -1.34
N LYS A 174 -4.71 30.43 -2.64
CA LYS A 174 -5.73 29.96 -3.58
C LYS A 174 -5.37 28.65 -4.26
N LEU A 175 -4.09 28.47 -4.56
CA LEU A 175 -3.62 27.33 -5.34
C LEU A 175 -3.07 26.20 -4.49
N LYS A 176 -2.83 26.42 -3.17
CA LYS A 176 -2.18 25.45 -2.27
C LYS A 176 -0.96 24.81 -2.93
N ALA A 177 -0.14 25.62 -3.61
CA ALA A 177 0.97 25.16 -4.43
C ALA A 177 2.00 24.34 -3.64
N ASP A 178 2.07 24.57 -2.32
CA ASP A 178 2.90 23.80 -1.40
C ASP A 178 2.46 22.34 -1.25
N VAL A 179 1.21 21.98 -1.54
CA VAL A 179 0.74 20.59 -1.57
C VAL A 179 1.01 19.96 -2.94
N TYR A 180 0.70 20.68 -4.03
CA TYR A 180 0.78 20.14 -5.37
C TYR A 180 2.22 20.01 -5.90
N TRP A 181 3.11 20.95 -5.56
CA TRP A 181 4.49 20.94 -6.03
C TRP A 181 5.30 19.71 -5.54
N PRO A 182 5.31 19.39 -4.23
CA PRO A 182 5.99 18.19 -3.74
C PRO A 182 5.37 16.91 -4.31
N MET A 183 4.06 16.87 -4.56
CA MET A 183 3.39 15.74 -5.18
C MET A 183 3.85 15.50 -6.64
N MET A 184 4.08 16.58 -7.40
CA MET A 184 4.66 16.48 -8.75
C MET A 184 6.12 16.01 -8.71
N CYS A 185 6.93 16.56 -7.80
CA CYS A 185 8.31 16.12 -7.57
C CYS A 185 8.38 14.66 -7.10
N TYR A 186 7.39 14.21 -6.32
CA TYR A 186 7.29 12.84 -5.85
C TYR A 186 7.13 11.84 -7.00
N ASN A 187 6.37 12.19 -8.05
CA ASN A 187 6.29 11.36 -9.26
C ASN A 187 7.67 11.13 -9.91
N PHE A 188 8.45 12.21 -10.02
CA PHE A 188 9.80 12.14 -10.57
C PHE A 188 10.68 11.25 -9.70
N ILE A 189 10.63 11.39 -8.37
CA ILE A 189 11.38 10.55 -7.45
C ILE A 189 11.00 9.08 -7.59
N LEU A 190 9.72 8.74 -7.53
CA LEU A 190 9.26 7.35 -7.73
C LEU A 190 9.72 6.77 -9.06
N THR A 191 9.76 7.61 -10.10
CA THR A 191 10.22 7.19 -11.42
C THR A 191 11.72 6.92 -11.42
N VAL A 192 12.52 7.82 -10.85
CA VAL A 192 13.98 7.65 -10.71
C VAL A 192 14.29 6.40 -9.87
N THR A 193 13.66 6.27 -8.70
CA THR A 193 13.92 5.17 -7.76
C THR A 193 13.54 3.82 -8.36
N ASP A 194 12.37 3.72 -8.99
CA ASP A 194 11.92 2.47 -9.61
C ASP A 194 12.70 2.15 -10.90
N ALA A 195 13.08 3.15 -11.70
CA ALA A 195 13.92 2.94 -12.88
C ALA A 195 15.31 2.42 -12.50
N HIS A 196 15.97 3.01 -11.49
CA HIS A 196 17.26 2.55 -10.99
C HIS A 196 17.17 1.19 -10.30
N THR A 197 16.11 0.93 -9.53
CA THR A 197 15.89 -0.38 -8.88
C THR A 197 15.70 -1.48 -9.92
N ARG A 198 14.88 -1.26 -10.95
CA ARG A 198 14.70 -2.20 -12.06
C ARG A 198 15.98 -2.41 -12.85
N HIS A 199 16.81 -1.38 -12.98
CA HIS A 199 18.10 -1.46 -13.67
C HIS A 199 19.09 -2.33 -12.89
N ILE A 200 19.27 -2.09 -11.59
CA ILE A 200 20.11 -2.91 -10.70
C ILE A 200 19.60 -4.35 -10.70
N PHE A 201 18.29 -4.55 -10.56
CA PHE A 201 17.69 -5.88 -10.64
C PHE A 201 18.06 -6.59 -11.96
N ARG A 202 17.90 -5.92 -13.10
CA ARG A 202 18.12 -6.54 -14.42
C ARG A 202 19.59 -6.92 -14.67
N ILE A 203 20.53 -6.09 -14.21
CA ILE A 203 21.95 -6.22 -14.55
C ILE A 203 22.71 -7.01 -13.49
N GLU A 204 22.41 -6.80 -12.21
CA GLU A 204 23.24 -7.31 -11.10
C GLU A 204 22.67 -8.55 -10.41
N THR A 205 21.43 -8.99 -10.75
CA THR A 205 20.83 -10.18 -10.13
C THR A 205 20.74 -11.36 -11.10
N ALA A 206 20.91 -12.57 -10.57
CA ALA A 206 20.84 -13.81 -11.35
C ALA A 206 19.46 -13.97 -12.02
N ARG A 207 18.38 -13.66 -11.28
CA ARG A 207 17.00 -13.75 -11.78
C ARG A 207 16.71 -12.71 -12.86
N GLY A 208 17.22 -11.49 -12.70
CA GLY A 208 17.10 -10.42 -13.69
C GLY A 208 17.80 -10.76 -15.01
N GLN A 209 19.03 -11.28 -14.94
CA GLN A 209 19.80 -11.74 -16.09
C GLN A 209 19.12 -12.92 -16.80
N ALA A 210 18.70 -13.95 -16.04
CA ALA A 210 17.97 -15.10 -16.58
C ALA A 210 16.68 -14.68 -17.30
N ARG A 211 15.95 -13.71 -16.74
CA ARG A 211 14.74 -13.16 -17.36
C ARG A 211 15.05 -12.40 -18.64
N ALA A 212 16.12 -11.59 -18.67
CA ALA A 212 16.56 -10.87 -19.87
C ALA A 212 16.93 -11.84 -21.00
N ILE A 213 17.64 -12.93 -20.70
CA ILE A 213 18.00 -13.98 -21.66
C ILE A 213 16.74 -14.65 -22.23
N ARG A 214 15.75 -15.00 -21.39
CA ARG A 214 14.47 -15.58 -21.83
C ARG A 214 13.69 -14.65 -22.75
N TYR A 215 13.67 -13.34 -22.47
CA TYR A 215 13.04 -12.37 -23.35
C TYR A 215 13.73 -12.27 -24.71
N ARG A 216 15.08 -12.26 -24.72
CA ARG A 216 15.88 -12.20 -25.95
C ARG A 216 15.68 -13.45 -26.83
N ARG A 217 15.59 -14.64 -26.21
CA ARG A 217 15.23 -15.88 -26.93
C ARG A 217 13.84 -15.81 -27.54
N ARG A 218 12.86 -15.22 -26.84
CA ARG A 218 11.49 -15.09 -27.35
C ARG A 218 11.35 -14.05 -28.47
N SER A 219 12.19 -13.03 -28.51
CA SER A 219 12.10 -11.96 -29.51
C SER A 219 12.76 -12.29 -30.85
N LYS A 220 13.21 -13.54 -31.09
CA LYS A 220 13.88 -14.00 -32.32
C LYS A 220 14.93 -13.00 -32.86
N GLN A 221 15.63 -12.28 -31.98
CA GLN A 221 16.62 -11.30 -32.43
C GLN A 221 17.96 -12.05 -32.63
N PRO A 222 18.49 -12.15 -33.86
CA PRO A 222 19.71 -12.91 -34.13
C PRO A 222 20.89 -12.28 -33.39
N ASN A 223 21.88 -13.13 -33.08
CA ASN A 223 23.13 -12.84 -32.41
C ASN A 223 23.78 -11.53 -32.88
N GLN A 224 23.54 -10.43 -32.18
CA GLN A 224 24.58 -9.42 -31.98
C GLN A 224 25.13 -9.61 -30.57
N LEU A 225 26.26 -10.32 -30.51
CA LEU A 225 27.13 -10.37 -29.35
C LEU A 225 27.80 -8.99 -29.19
N SER A 226 27.01 -7.94 -28.98
CA SER A 226 27.56 -6.61 -28.74
C SER A 226 28.14 -6.63 -27.34
N THR A 227 29.46 -6.58 -27.29
CA THR A 227 30.33 -6.20 -26.16
C THR A 227 30.06 -4.75 -25.71
N THR A 228 28.80 -4.32 -25.69
CA THR A 228 28.42 -3.00 -25.19
C THR A 228 28.47 -3.07 -23.67
N LYS A 229 29.45 -2.38 -23.08
CA LYS A 229 29.54 -2.20 -21.62
C LYS A 229 28.14 -1.88 -21.06
N PRO A 230 27.72 -2.53 -19.96
CA PRO A 230 26.40 -2.27 -19.39
C PRO A 230 26.28 -0.77 -19.09
N ARG A 231 25.30 -0.12 -19.73
CA ARG A 231 25.04 1.31 -19.57
C ARG A 231 24.82 1.60 -18.08
N ARG A 232 25.44 2.65 -17.54
CA ARG A 232 25.39 3.01 -16.12
C ARG A 232 24.02 3.52 -15.65
N SER A 233 23.11 3.82 -16.59
CA SER A 233 21.79 4.43 -16.35
C SER A 233 20.69 3.79 -17.20
N PRO A 234 19.42 3.85 -16.74
CA PRO A 234 18.27 3.36 -17.51
C PRO A 234 18.08 4.16 -18.81
N SER A 235 17.49 3.54 -19.84
CA SER A 235 17.15 4.23 -21.09
C SER A 235 15.94 5.14 -20.91
N LEU A 236 15.86 6.21 -21.69
CA LEU A 236 14.77 7.21 -21.64
C LEU A 236 13.40 6.57 -21.89
N ASN A 237 13.29 5.62 -22.82
CA ASN A 237 12.04 4.88 -23.08
C ASN A 237 11.60 4.02 -21.88
N GLN A 238 12.56 3.44 -21.14
CA GLN A 238 12.26 2.70 -19.93
C GLN A 238 11.80 3.65 -18.81
N PHE A 239 12.43 4.82 -18.71
CA PHE A 239 12.03 5.87 -17.78
C PHE A 239 10.62 6.38 -18.04
N LEU A 240 10.29 6.76 -19.28
CA LEU A 240 8.94 7.22 -19.67
C LEU A 240 7.86 6.17 -19.38
N LYS A 241 8.16 4.89 -19.62
CA LYS A 241 7.24 3.81 -19.31
C LYS A 241 6.97 3.66 -17.82
N VAL A 242 8.00 3.83 -16.98
CA VAL A 242 7.87 3.80 -15.52
C VAL A 242 7.11 5.05 -15.04
N PHE A 243 7.40 6.21 -15.62
CA PHE A 243 6.71 7.47 -15.33
C PHE A 243 5.20 7.34 -15.53
N ALA A 244 4.78 6.81 -16.69
CA ALA A 244 3.37 6.58 -16.98
C ALA A 244 2.71 5.56 -16.02
N GLN A 245 3.48 4.61 -15.47
CA GLN A 245 2.96 3.65 -14.48
C GLN A 245 2.75 4.28 -13.10
N ASN A 246 3.67 5.16 -12.68
CA ASN A 246 3.62 5.83 -11.39
C ASN A 246 2.61 7.00 -11.38
N LEU A 247 2.21 7.49 -12.56
CA LEU A 247 1.22 8.56 -12.70
C LEU A 247 -0.10 8.25 -11.98
N VAL A 248 -0.52 6.98 -11.91
CA VAL A 248 -1.74 6.58 -11.19
C VAL A 248 -1.69 7.01 -9.72
N LEU A 249 -0.58 6.73 -9.03
CA LEU A 249 -0.42 7.08 -7.61
C LEU A 249 -0.44 8.60 -7.39
N VAL A 250 0.18 9.34 -8.32
CA VAL A 250 0.29 10.79 -8.24
C VAL A 250 -1.05 11.44 -8.54
N ILE A 251 -1.76 10.99 -9.58
CA ILE A 251 -3.13 11.43 -9.87
C ILE A 251 -4.01 11.19 -8.64
N SER A 252 -3.89 10.03 -7.98
CA SER A 252 -4.64 9.75 -6.76
C SER A 252 -4.29 10.70 -5.61
N GLY A 253 -3.02 11.02 -5.41
CA GLY A 253 -2.59 12.02 -4.41
C GLY A 253 -3.09 13.42 -4.73
N LEU A 254 -3.00 13.84 -5.99
CA LEU A 254 -3.52 15.13 -6.46
C LEU A 254 -5.04 15.21 -6.31
N SER A 255 -5.77 14.14 -6.67
CA SER A 255 -7.22 14.09 -6.52
C SER A 255 -7.65 14.09 -5.06
N ALA A 256 -6.89 13.42 -4.18
CA ALA A 256 -7.16 13.46 -2.73
C ALA A 256 -6.96 14.89 -2.20
N GLY A 257 -5.84 15.54 -2.53
CA GLY A 257 -5.59 16.94 -2.18
C GLY A 257 -6.66 17.90 -2.69
N ALA A 258 -7.07 17.76 -3.96
CA ALA A 258 -8.14 18.54 -4.56
C ALA A 258 -9.49 18.29 -3.87
N PHE A 259 -9.80 17.04 -3.52
CA PHE A 259 -11.00 16.69 -2.77
C PHE A 259 -11.04 17.36 -1.40
N VAL A 260 -9.94 17.31 -0.62
CA VAL A 260 -9.89 17.98 0.70
C VAL A 260 -10.01 19.48 0.55
N HIS A 261 -9.35 20.05 -0.46
CA HIS A 261 -9.41 21.47 -0.71
C HIS A 261 -10.85 21.91 -0.99
N ILE A 262 -11.57 21.19 -1.86
CA ILE A 262 -12.99 21.44 -2.13
C ILE A 262 -13.83 21.24 -0.85
N ALA A 263 -13.61 20.15 -0.12
CA ALA A 263 -14.35 19.85 1.11
C ALA A 263 -14.15 20.91 2.19
N SER A 264 -12.94 21.48 2.29
CA SER A 264 -12.63 22.55 3.23
C SER A 264 -13.33 23.88 2.90
N CYS A 265 -13.75 24.07 1.64
CA CYS A 265 -14.49 25.24 1.20
C CYS A 265 -16.01 25.11 1.42
N ILE A 266 -16.52 23.93 1.78
CA ILE A 266 -17.96 23.71 1.99
C ILE A 266 -18.27 23.92 3.47
N GLU A 267 -18.97 25.01 3.79
CA GLU A 267 -19.52 25.22 5.12
C GLU A 267 -20.74 24.31 5.34
N MET A 268 -20.56 23.23 6.09
CA MET A 268 -21.64 22.31 6.46
C MET A 268 -22.26 22.76 7.78
N GLN A 269 -23.38 23.48 7.69
CA GLN A 269 -24.07 23.97 8.88
C GLN A 269 -25.14 22.98 9.38
N LYS A 270 -25.66 22.09 8.50
CA LYS A 270 -26.75 21.17 8.85
C LYS A 270 -26.29 19.72 8.96
N LYS A 271 -26.83 18.99 9.94
CA LYS A 271 -26.54 17.55 10.18
C LYS A 271 -26.79 16.67 8.94
N TRP A 272 -27.81 16.96 8.14
CA TRP A 272 -28.11 16.21 6.92
C TRP A 272 -27.07 16.43 5.80
N GLU A 273 -26.43 17.61 5.75
CA GLU A 273 -25.36 17.89 4.79
C GLU A 273 -24.11 17.05 5.11
N LEU A 274 -23.81 16.88 6.40
CA LEU A 274 -22.75 15.99 6.87
C LEU A 274 -23.00 14.53 6.48
N VAL A 275 -24.23 14.03 6.71
CA VAL A 275 -24.61 12.66 6.33
C VAL A 275 -24.53 12.47 4.83
N LEU A 276 -25.05 13.43 4.05
CA LEU A 276 -24.99 13.38 2.59
C LEU A 276 -23.53 13.40 2.08
N PHE A 277 -22.67 14.22 2.69
CA PHE A 277 -21.26 14.27 2.37
C PHE A 277 -20.54 12.96 2.69
N ALA A 278 -20.79 12.37 3.87
CA ALA A 278 -20.25 11.07 4.24
C ALA A 278 -20.66 9.97 3.27
N MET A 279 -21.96 9.94 2.89
CA MET A 279 -22.50 8.98 1.92
C MET A 279 -21.90 9.16 0.52
N CYS A 280 -21.80 10.41 0.04
CA CYS A 280 -21.19 10.73 -1.24
C CYS A 280 -19.72 10.29 -1.28
N SER A 281 -18.98 10.58 -0.22
CA SER A 281 -17.55 10.28 -0.13
C SER A 281 -17.29 8.77 -0.01
N GLN A 282 -18.13 8.04 0.76
CA GLN A 282 -18.10 6.58 0.78
C GLN A 282 -18.43 5.98 -0.59
N THR A 283 -19.36 6.58 -1.32
CA THR A 283 -19.69 6.16 -2.70
C THR A 283 -18.49 6.37 -3.62
N ILE A 284 -17.78 7.49 -3.52
CA ILE A 284 -16.54 7.76 -4.27
C ILE A 284 -15.47 6.70 -3.96
N LYS A 285 -15.26 6.34 -2.68
CA LYS A 285 -14.34 5.27 -2.28
C LYS A 285 -14.67 3.95 -2.98
N LEU A 286 -15.94 3.54 -2.95
CA LEU A 286 -16.40 2.31 -3.59
C LEU A 286 -16.27 2.38 -5.12
N MET A 287 -16.54 3.52 -5.74
CA MET A 287 -16.34 3.71 -7.18
C MET A 287 -14.87 3.57 -7.59
N ILE A 288 -13.94 4.11 -6.80
CA ILE A 288 -12.50 3.96 -7.04
C ILE A 288 -12.08 2.49 -6.96
N GLN A 289 -12.55 1.77 -5.94
CA GLN A 289 -12.28 0.33 -5.80
C GLN A 289 -12.87 -0.48 -6.96
N ALA A 290 -14.11 -0.20 -7.36
CA ALA A 290 -14.76 -0.85 -8.50
C ALA A 290 -14.04 -0.57 -9.83
N ALA A 291 -13.63 0.67 -10.08
CA ALA A 291 -12.88 1.06 -11.26
C ALA A 291 -11.51 0.36 -11.32
N ALA A 292 -10.81 0.28 -10.18
CA ALA A 292 -9.55 -0.45 -10.06
C ALA A 292 -9.73 -1.95 -10.36
N LYS A 293 -10.80 -2.57 -9.85
CA LYS A 293 -11.15 -3.98 -10.10
C LYS A 293 -11.47 -4.23 -11.57
N LEU A 294 -12.23 -3.34 -12.22
CA LEU A 294 -12.51 -3.41 -13.65
C LEU A 294 -11.23 -3.30 -14.49
N TYR A 295 -10.35 -2.35 -14.15
CA TYR A 295 -9.07 -2.15 -14.83
C TYR A 295 -8.16 -3.38 -14.71
N LEU A 296 -8.00 -3.91 -13.49
CA LEU A 296 -7.18 -5.11 -13.23
C LEU A 296 -7.82 -6.38 -13.81
N GLY A 297 -9.15 -6.46 -13.82
CA GLY A 297 -9.93 -7.53 -14.41
C GLY A 297 -9.74 -7.65 -15.92
N LYS A 298 -9.60 -6.54 -16.65
CA LYS A 298 -9.35 -6.52 -18.10
C LYS A 298 -7.95 -7.01 -18.51
N ARG A 299 -6.98 -7.09 -17.58
CA ARG A 299 -5.61 -7.53 -17.92
C ARG A 299 -5.52 -9.04 -18.16
N LYS A 300 -4.83 -9.48 -19.22
CA LYS A 300 -4.63 -10.90 -19.54
C LYS A 300 -3.87 -11.70 -18.46
N ARG A 301 -3.01 -11.03 -17.68
CA ARG A 301 -2.25 -11.67 -16.59
C ARG A 301 -2.86 -11.34 -15.23
N THR A 302 -2.75 -12.28 -14.30
CA THR A 302 -3.02 -12.03 -12.88
C THR A 302 -2.14 -10.86 -12.40
N PRO A 303 -2.71 -9.82 -11.81
CA PRO A 303 -1.92 -8.72 -11.29
C PRO A 303 -1.03 -9.19 -10.15
N SER A 304 0.14 -8.56 -10.00
CA SER A 304 0.96 -8.77 -8.80
C SER A 304 0.35 -8.07 -7.60
N LEU A 305 0.61 -8.57 -6.39
CA LEU A 305 0.19 -7.92 -5.15
C LEU A 305 0.60 -6.45 -5.10
N ARG A 306 1.82 -6.15 -5.55
CA ARG A 306 2.34 -4.78 -5.61
C ARG A 306 1.48 -3.86 -6.48
N THR A 307 1.10 -4.35 -7.66
CA THR A 307 0.20 -3.62 -8.56
C THR A 307 -1.18 -3.43 -7.96
N MET A 308 -1.69 -4.42 -7.21
CA MET A 308 -2.97 -4.32 -6.52
C MET A 308 -2.91 -3.27 -5.40
N ALA A 309 -1.88 -3.30 -4.56
CA ALA A 309 -1.70 -2.33 -3.49
C ALA A 309 -1.61 -0.88 -4.01
N ILE A 310 -0.84 -0.66 -5.09
CA ILE A 310 -0.68 0.68 -5.68
C ILE A 310 -2.00 1.20 -6.28
N ILE A 311 -2.77 0.34 -6.97
CA ILE A 311 -3.96 0.78 -7.72
C ILE A 311 -5.22 0.82 -6.83
N VAL A 312 -5.29 -0.03 -5.80
CA VAL A 312 -6.47 -0.16 -4.93
C VAL A 312 -6.25 0.52 -3.59
N ALA A 313 -5.17 0.17 -2.87
CA ALA A 313 -4.97 0.60 -1.48
C ALA A 313 -4.55 2.06 -1.37
N ALA A 314 -3.59 2.51 -2.18
CA ALA A 314 -3.07 3.88 -2.04
C ALA A 314 -4.12 4.96 -2.27
N PRO A 315 -4.95 4.92 -3.35
CA PRO A 315 -5.97 5.94 -3.56
C PRO A 315 -7.05 5.93 -2.49
N THR A 316 -7.43 4.73 -2.02
CA THR A 316 -8.46 4.58 -0.98
C THR A 316 -7.97 5.13 0.36
N ILE A 317 -6.73 4.84 0.78
CA ILE A 317 -6.12 5.43 1.98
C ILE A 317 -6.12 6.96 1.91
N LEU A 318 -5.64 7.50 0.78
CA LEU A 318 -5.48 8.94 0.60
C LEU A 318 -6.83 9.67 0.67
N VAL A 319 -7.89 9.14 0.07
CA VAL A 319 -9.22 9.76 0.12
C VAL A 319 -9.89 9.54 1.47
N ASP A 320 -9.87 8.30 1.98
CA ASP A 320 -10.57 7.89 3.20
C ASP A 320 -10.04 8.62 4.44
N THR A 321 -8.73 8.85 4.52
CA THR A 321 -8.14 9.61 5.64
C THR A 321 -8.67 11.03 5.68
N GLN A 322 -8.71 11.68 4.53
CA GLN A 322 -9.09 13.09 4.45
C GLN A 322 -10.57 13.25 4.74
N LEU A 323 -11.40 12.34 4.20
CA LEU A 323 -12.82 12.24 4.55
C LEU A 323 -13.01 12.09 6.07
N ARG A 324 -12.33 11.13 6.68
CA ARG A 324 -12.44 10.87 8.13
C ARG A 324 -11.97 12.05 8.96
N THR A 325 -10.89 12.71 8.56
CA THR A 325 -10.39 13.91 9.24
C THR A 325 -11.44 15.03 9.21
N VAL A 326 -12.05 15.29 8.05
CA VAL A 326 -13.13 16.28 7.92
C VAL A 326 -14.34 15.91 8.78
N LEU A 327 -14.81 14.65 8.73
CA LEU A 327 -15.96 14.20 9.52
C LEU A 327 -15.72 14.31 11.03
N LEU A 328 -14.53 13.93 11.50
CA LEU A 328 -14.15 14.03 12.91
C LEU A 328 -14.06 15.49 13.40
N CYS A 329 -13.80 16.44 12.51
CA CYS A 329 -13.77 17.87 12.85
C CYS A 329 -15.18 18.51 12.89
N LEU A 330 -16.21 17.87 12.34
CA LEU A 330 -17.54 18.46 12.22
C LEU A 330 -18.59 17.84 13.16
N ASP A 331 -18.27 16.73 13.85
CA ASP A 331 -19.28 15.88 14.49
C ASP A 331 -19.31 15.91 16.03
N SER A 332 -20.50 15.66 16.57
CA SER A 332 -20.76 15.48 18.00
C SER A 332 -20.53 14.03 18.43
N LYS A 333 -19.94 13.81 19.62
CA LYS A 333 -19.49 12.50 20.14
C LYS A 333 -20.50 11.34 19.94
N ALA A 334 -21.78 11.58 20.21
CA ALA A 334 -22.82 10.56 20.13
C ALA A 334 -23.15 10.14 18.69
N MET A 335 -23.14 11.10 17.76
CA MET A 335 -23.37 10.81 16.33
C MET A 335 -22.18 10.07 15.72
N THR A 336 -20.95 10.36 16.18
CA THR A 336 -19.76 9.67 15.67
C THR A 336 -19.76 8.19 16.07
N LEU A 337 -20.20 7.88 17.30
CA LEU A 337 -20.32 6.50 17.76
C LEU A 337 -21.45 5.76 17.03
N ALA A 338 -22.64 6.37 16.92
CA ALA A 338 -23.77 5.78 16.21
C ALA A 338 -23.45 5.55 14.72
N GLY A 339 -22.79 6.51 14.08
CA GLY A 339 -22.31 6.40 12.70
C GLY A 339 -21.29 5.27 12.53
N SER A 340 -20.38 5.08 13.50
CA SER A 340 -19.41 3.99 13.47
C SER A 340 -20.07 2.61 13.56
N VAL A 341 -21.08 2.45 14.42
CA VAL A 341 -21.86 1.21 14.52
C VAL A 341 -22.64 0.95 13.22
N LEU A 342 -23.29 1.97 12.66
CA LEU A 342 -24.02 1.84 11.40
C LEU A 342 -23.09 1.43 10.24
N LEU A 343 -21.93 2.08 10.14
CA LEU A 343 -20.90 1.74 9.15
C LEU A 343 -20.38 0.32 9.35
N ALA A 344 -20.18 -0.12 10.59
CA ALA A 344 -19.77 -1.48 10.92
C ALA A 344 -20.78 -2.53 10.44
N VAL A 345 -22.08 -2.31 10.68
CA VAL A 345 -23.15 -3.19 10.19
C VAL A 345 -23.19 -3.20 8.66
N ALA A 346 -23.16 -2.03 8.04
CA ALA A 346 -23.18 -1.90 6.58
C ALA A 346 -21.96 -2.57 5.93
N LYS A 347 -20.76 -2.37 6.48
CA LYS A 347 -19.51 -2.98 6.02
C LYS A 347 -19.57 -4.51 6.13
N THR A 348 -20.03 -5.04 7.27
CA THR A 348 -20.19 -6.48 7.45
C THR A 348 -21.14 -7.07 6.40
N GLY A 349 -22.27 -6.42 6.16
CA GLY A 349 -23.22 -6.81 5.12
C GLY A 349 -22.61 -6.78 3.72
N LEU A 350 -21.87 -5.72 3.38
CA LEU A 350 -21.21 -5.59 2.08
C LEU A 350 -20.11 -6.63 1.86
N ARG A 351 -19.31 -6.96 2.89
CA ARG A 351 -18.30 -8.02 2.82
C ARG A 351 -18.92 -9.40 2.62
N LEU A 352 -20.04 -9.67 3.31
CA LEU A 352 -20.80 -10.90 3.10
C LEU A 352 -21.34 -10.98 1.66
N LEU A 353 -21.99 -9.91 1.18
CA LEU A 353 -22.58 -9.86 -0.15
C LEU A 353 -21.52 -10.01 -1.26
N THR A 354 -20.38 -9.32 -1.12
CA THR A 354 -19.29 -9.39 -2.11
C THR A 354 -18.57 -10.73 -2.09
N GLY A 355 -18.42 -11.36 -0.91
CA GLY A 355 -17.92 -12.73 -0.79
C GLY A 355 -18.84 -13.76 -1.45
N LEU A 356 -20.17 -13.63 -1.25
CA LEU A 356 -21.17 -14.46 -1.92
C LEU A 356 -21.16 -14.25 -3.44
N TRP A 357 -21.08 -12.99 -3.89
CA TRP A 357 -20.98 -12.66 -5.32
C TRP A 357 -19.72 -13.25 -5.95
N MET A 358 -18.57 -13.13 -5.28
CA MET A 358 -17.31 -13.72 -5.74
C MET A 358 -17.42 -15.23 -5.88
N ARG A 359 -18.00 -15.90 -4.87
CA ARG A 359 -18.25 -17.34 -4.91
C ARG A 359 -19.18 -17.72 -6.06
N HIS A 360 -20.26 -16.97 -6.26
CA HIS A 360 -21.16 -17.17 -7.39
C HIS A 360 -20.41 -17.02 -8.72
N GLN A 361 -19.63 -15.96 -8.89
CA GLN A 361 -18.83 -15.72 -10.10
C GLN A 361 -17.79 -16.83 -10.34
N ALA A 362 -17.17 -17.36 -9.30
CA ALA A 362 -16.26 -18.50 -9.38
C ALA A 362 -17.00 -19.77 -9.83
N HIS A 363 -18.17 -20.07 -9.25
CA HIS A 363 -19.00 -21.19 -9.67
C HIS A 363 -19.49 -21.05 -11.12
N THR A 364 -19.95 -19.87 -11.54
CA THR A 364 -20.35 -19.63 -12.93
C THR A 364 -19.17 -19.78 -13.89
N ALA A 365 -17.97 -19.37 -13.49
CA ALA A 365 -16.77 -19.57 -14.29
C ALA A 365 -16.42 -21.06 -14.45
N LEU A 366 -16.54 -21.85 -13.38
CA LEU A 366 -16.35 -23.30 -13.42
C LEU A 366 -17.44 -24.00 -14.25
N ALA A 367 -18.69 -23.54 -14.15
CA ALA A 367 -19.81 -24.11 -14.90
C ALA A 367 -19.67 -23.92 -16.42
N LYS A 368 -18.99 -22.84 -16.87
CA LYS A 368 -18.70 -22.60 -18.29
C LYS A 368 -17.58 -23.47 -18.85
N TYR A 369 -16.75 -24.07 -17.99
CA TYR A 369 -15.64 -24.95 -18.36
C TYR A 369 -15.70 -26.21 -17.49
N PRO A 370 -16.70 -27.09 -17.71
CA PRO A 370 -16.88 -28.27 -16.88
C PRO A 370 -15.63 -29.15 -16.95
N LEU A 371 -15.09 -29.49 -15.78
CA LEU A 371 -14.06 -30.51 -15.64
C LEU A 371 -14.59 -31.83 -16.24
N PRO A 372 -13.79 -32.59 -16.99
CA PRO A 372 -14.24 -33.87 -17.50
C PRO A 372 -14.65 -34.76 -16.32
N ARG A 373 -15.92 -35.20 -16.32
CA ARG A 373 -16.39 -36.31 -15.47
C ARG A 373 -15.54 -37.51 -15.86
N VAL A 374 -14.53 -37.83 -15.04
CA VAL A 374 -13.90 -39.14 -15.09
C VAL A 374 -15.01 -40.15 -14.82
N GLY A 375 -15.36 -40.93 -15.85
CA GLY A 375 -16.36 -41.98 -15.75
C GLY A 375 -16.00 -42.90 -14.58
N VAL A 376 -16.85 -42.88 -13.55
CA VAL A 376 -16.72 -43.75 -12.40
C VAL A 376 -17.13 -45.15 -12.86
N HIS A 377 -16.17 -45.96 -13.28
CA HIS A 377 -16.37 -47.40 -13.31
C HIS A 377 -16.27 -47.94 -11.86
N PRO A 378 -17.16 -48.85 -11.42
CA PRO A 378 -17.39 -49.13 -9.99
C PRO A 378 -16.40 -50.11 -9.33
N GLN A 379 -15.23 -50.41 -9.91
CA GLN A 379 -14.38 -51.49 -9.37
C GLN A 379 -12.98 -51.13 -8.87
N ASP A 380 -12.42 -49.94 -9.11
CA ASP A 380 -11.06 -49.61 -8.62
C ASP A 380 -11.08 -48.46 -7.61
N GLY A 381 -11.33 -48.79 -6.34
CA GLY A 381 -11.40 -47.84 -5.22
C GLY A 381 -10.04 -47.29 -4.77
N VAL A 382 -8.94 -47.99 -5.06
CA VAL A 382 -7.60 -47.62 -4.55
C VAL A 382 -6.75 -46.89 -5.60
N VAL A 383 -6.97 -47.18 -6.89
CA VAL A 383 -6.21 -46.56 -8.00
C VAL A 383 -6.69 -45.13 -8.30
N LYS A 384 -7.90 -44.75 -7.87
CA LYS A 384 -8.50 -43.43 -8.13
C LYS A 384 -7.79 -42.27 -7.44
N ILE A 385 -7.32 -42.45 -6.20
CA ILE A 385 -6.65 -41.37 -5.45
C ILE A 385 -5.26 -41.11 -6.06
N LEU A 386 -4.52 -42.18 -6.37
CA LEU A 386 -3.18 -42.08 -6.93
C LEU A 386 -3.17 -41.53 -8.37
N ARG A 387 -4.18 -41.87 -9.19
CA ARG A 387 -4.24 -41.40 -10.59
C ARG A 387 -4.68 -39.94 -10.69
N VAL A 388 -5.63 -39.48 -9.85
CA VAL A 388 -5.99 -38.06 -9.71
C VAL A 388 -4.80 -37.23 -9.23
N GLN A 389 -4.00 -37.78 -8.31
CA GLN A 389 -2.77 -37.16 -7.82
C GLN A 389 -1.66 -37.11 -8.89
N SER A 390 -1.53 -38.16 -9.73
CA SER A 390 -0.59 -38.18 -10.87
C SER A 390 -0.98 -37.19 -11.98
N LEU A 391 -2.28 -36.96 -12.20
CA LEU A 391 -2.79 -35.98 -13.17
C LEU A 391 -2.63 -34.54 -12.68
N LEU A 392 -2.66 -34.32 -11.36
CA LEU A 392 -2.40 -33.02 -10.73
C LEU A 392 -0.90 -32.67 -10.65
N THR A 393 -0.01 -33.66 -10.64
CA THR A 393 1.45 -33.46 -10.71
C THR A 393 1.98 -33.37 -12.14
N THR A 394 1.27 -33.95 -13.10
CA THR A 394 1.66 -33.93 -14.51
C THR A 394 0.94 -32.78 -15.22
N THR A 395 1.54 -31.60 -15.22
CA THR A 395 1.12 -30.41 -16.00
C THR A 395 1.09 -30.61 -17.52
N ALA A 396 1.09 -31.85 -18.02
CA ALA A 396 1.29 -32.17 -19.44
C ALA A 396 0.02 -32.55 -20.21
N SER A 397 -1.17 -32.63 -19.59
CA SER A 397 -2.39 -33.03 -20.34
C SER A 397 -3.70 -32.29 -19.99
N LEU A 398 -3.63 -31.09 -19.39
CA LEU A 398 -4.83 -30.26 -19.24
C LEU A 398 -5.15 -29.58 -20.58
N SER A 399 -6.40 -29.71 -21.03
CA SER A 399 -6.89 -29.05 -22.24
C SER A 399 -6.85 -27.52 -22.06
N SER A 400 -6.56 -26.77 -23.12
CA SER A 400 -6.52 -25.29 -23.10
C SER A 400 -7.72 -24.61 -22.41
N PRO A 401 -8.99 -25.06 -22.59
CA PRO A 401 -10.14 -24.42 -21.95
C PRO A 401 -10.25 -24.68 -20.44
N GLU A 402 -9.83 -25.84 -19.94
CA GLU A 402 -9.84 -26.15 -18.50
C GLU A 402 -8.82 -25.32 -17.74
N LEU A 403 -7.61 -25.19 -18.30
CA LEU A 403 -6.56 -24.34 -17.74
C LEU A 403 -7.00 -22.87 -17.70
N GLU A 404 -7.76 -22.42 -18.71
CA GLU A 404 -8.33 -21.07 -18.75
C GLU A 404 -9.41 -20.86 -17.69
N GLY A 405 -10.30 -21.83 -17.47
CA GLY A 405 -11.31 -21.82 -16.40
C GLY A 405 -10.68 -21.71 -15.01
N ILE A 406 -9.70 -22.57 -14.70
CA ILE A 406 -8.98 -22.56 -13.42
C ILE A 406 -8.23 -21.24 -13.23
N ALA A 407 -7.54 -20.75 -14.27
CA ALA A 407 -6.84 -19.47 -14.22
C ALA A 407 -7.79 -18.30 -13.98
N ARG A 408 -9.02 -18.35 -14.52
CA ARG A 408 -10.04 -17.32 -14.33
C ARG A 408 -10.55 -17.29 -12.90
N VAL A 409 -10.87 -18.45 -12.33
CA VAL A 409 -11.30 -18.58 -10.93
C VAL A 409 -10.20 -18.07 -10.00
N GLN A 410 -8.97 -18.57 -10.19
CA GLN A 410 -7.82 -18.14 -9.40
C GLN A 410 -7.59 -16.63 -9.46
N LYS A 411 -7.82 -16.01 -10.62
CA LYS A 411 -7.71 -14.57 -10.81
C LYS A 411 -8.82 -13.81 -10.07
N VAL A 412 -10.07 -14.24 -10.17
CA VAL A 412 -11.22 -13.60 -9.50
C VAL A 412 -11.05 -13.67 -7.99
N THR A 413 -10.70 -14.84 -7.45
CA THR A 413 -10.47 -15.03 -6.02
C THR A 413 -9.27 -14.22 -5.54
N ALA A 414 -8.16 -14.18 -6.29
CA ALA A 414 -6.99 -13.38 -5.93
C ALA A 414 -7.27 -11.86 -5.96
N LEU A 415 -8.06 -11.38 -6.92
CA LEU A 415 -8.48 -9.98 -7.00
C LEU A 415 -9.33 -9.58 -5.80
N HIS A 416 -10.31 -10.41 -5.45
CA HIS A 416 -11.18 -10.15 -4.31
C HIS A 416 -10.40 -10.22 -2.98
N ALA A 417 -9.53 -11.22 -2.83
CA ALA A 417 -8.68 -11.35 -1.66
C ALA A 417 -7.78 -10.12 -1.48
N ALA A 418 -7.24 -9.58 -2.59
CA ALA A 418 -6.39 -8.40 -2.56
C ALA A 418 -7.17 -7.11 -2.30
N GLU A 419 -8.39 -7.01 -2.84
CA GLU A 419 -9.34 -5.91 -2.58
C GLU A 419 -9.65 -5.84 -1.09
N VAL A 420 -10.10 -6.95 -0.51
CA VAL A 420 -10.39 -7.05 0.92
C VAL A 420 -9.16 -6.76 1.77
N TYR A 421 -8.01 -7.33 1.40
CA TYR A 421 -6.76 -7.10 2.13
C TYR A 421 -6.30 -5.64 2.06
N ALA A 422 -6.41 -5.00 0.89
CA ALA A 422 -6.10 -3.59 0.69
C ALA A 422 -7.08 -2.68 1.44
N ASP A 423 -8.37 -3.02 1.46
CA ASP A 423 -9.42 -2.28 2.16
C ASP A 423 -9.18 -2.29 3.68
N MET A 424 -8.88 -3.46 4.26
CA MET A 424 -8.55 -3.57 5.70
C MET A 424 -7.33 -2.72 6.06
N HIS A 425 -6.19 -2.88 5.37
CA HIS A 425 -5.01 -2.02 5.59
C HIS A 425 -5.39 -0.54 5.42
N GLY A 426 -6.17 -0.25 4.38
CA GLY A 426 -6.53 1.09 4.03
C GLY A 426 -7.31 1.80 5.12
N GLU A 427 -8.26 1.09 5.72
CA GLU A 427 -9.10 1.62 6.78
C GLU A 427 -8.36 1.83 8.09
N TYR A 428 -7.54 0.88 8.55
CA TYR A 428 -6.78 1.08 9.80
C TYR A 428 -5.77 2.21 9.65
N ILE A 429 -5.05 2.28 8.52
CA ILE A 429 -4.10 3.35 8.25
C ILE A 429 -4.83 4.69 8.18
N ALA A 430 -5.95 4.76 7.47
CA ALA A 430 -6.69 6.01 7.33
C ALA A 430 -7.29 6.51 8.66
N MET A 431 -7.84 5.61 9.50
CA MET A 431 -8.25 5.94 10.87
C MET A 431 -7.07 6.49 11.65
N CYS A 432 -5.96 5.76 11.72
CA CYS A 432 -4.79 6.16 12.50
C CYS A 432 -4.20 7.49 12.03
N CYS A 433 -4.05 7.68 10.71
CA CYS A 433 -3.57 8.94 10.14
C CYS A 433 -4.51 10.10 10.47
N ALA A 434 -5.84 9.92 10.38
CA ALA A 434 -6.80 10.96 10.72
C ALA A 434 -6.68 11.38 12.19
N TYR A 435 -6.59 10.42 13.13
CA TYR A 435 -6.40 10.74 14.55
C TYR A 435 -5.05 11.42 14.80
N VAL A 436 -3.97 10.96 14.17
CA VAL A 436 -2.65 11.59 14.26
C VAL A 436 -2.69 13.04 13.81
N ILE A 437 -3.35 13.31 12.67
CA ILE A 437 -3.51 14.66 12.11
C ILE A 437 -4.24 15.55 13.11
N ILE A 438 -5.36 15.09 13.68
CA ILE A 438 -6.13 15.93 14.61
C ILE A 438 -5.38 16.15 15.92
N ILE A 439 -4.72 15.12 16.47
CA ILE A 439 -3.95 15.25 17.71
C ILE A 439 -2.78 16.23 17.53
N CYS A 440 -2.01 16.10 16.43
CA CYS A 440 -0.84 16.94 16.21
C CYS A 440 -1.23 18.34 15.77
N PHE A 441 -2.04 18.47 14.72
CA PHE A 441 -2.34 19.77 14.13
C PHE A 441 -3.51 20.50 14.80
N GLY A 442 -4.42 19.78 15.47
CA GLY A 442 -5.62 20.39 16.07
C GLY A 442 -5.32 21.27 17.28
N SER A 443 -4.17 21.08 17.92
CA SER A 443 -3.71 21.89 19.05
C SER A 443 -2.80 23.05 18.65
N ASN A 444 -2.33 23.08 17.40
CA ASN A 444 -1.36 24.07 16.95
C ASN A 444 -2.03 25.25 16.23
N PRO A 445 -1.76 26.50 16.63
CA PRO A 445 -2.38 27.69 16.05
C PRO A 445 -2.12 27.85 14.54
N ARG A 446 -1.04 27.26 14.01
CA ARG A 446 -0.67 27.30 12.58
C ARG A 446 -1.57 26.48 11.67
N PHE A 447 -2.41 25.61 12.22
CA PHE A 447 -3.35 24.80 11.44
C PHE A 447 -4.80 25.16 11.78
N SER A 448 -5.69 25.04 10.79
CA SER A 448 -7.14 25.23 10.93
C SER A 448 -7.85 23.92 10.61
N LEU A 449 -8.19 23.17 11.65
CA LEU A 449 -9.03 21.99 11.57
C LEU A 449 -10.45 22.40 11.99
N GLY A 450 -11.41 22.32 11.06
CA GLY A 450 -12.77 22.83 11.24
C GLY A 450 -12.90 24.28 10.79
N GLY A 451 -13.74 24.54 9.78
CA GLY A 451 -13.95 25.89 9.23
C GLY A 451 -14.58 26.82 10.27
N ASN A 452 -14.02 28.03 10.42
CA ASN A 452 -14.49 29.25 11.11
C ASN A 452 -15.29 29.16 12.44
N ALA A 453 -15.50 27.98 13.01
CA ALA A 453 -16.21 27.78 14.25
C ALA A 453 -15.25 28.08 15.41
N SER A 454 -15.16 29.37 15.75
CA SER A 454 -14.63 29.93 17.01
C SER A 454 -13.30 29.35 17.51
N SER A 455 -12.31 30.21 17.55
CA SER A 455 -10.96 30.10 18.12
C SER A 455 -10.86 29.68 19.61
N SER A 456 -11.84 28.98 20.16
CA SER A 456 -11.90 28.54 21.56
C SER A 456 -12.38 27.10 21.77
N SER A 457 -12.85 26.38 20.74
CA SER A 457 -13.17 24.96 20.90
C SER A 457 -11.93 24.10 20.62
N THR A 458 -11.13 23.87 21.66
CA THR A 458 -10.13 22.81 21.64
C THR A 458 -10.88 21.52 21.29
N HIS A 459 -10.60 20.92 20.14
CA HIS A 459 -11.16 19.62 19.76
C HIS A 459 -10.70 18.57 20.78
N GLU A 460 -11.41 18.44 21.91
CA GLU A 460 -11.20 17.40 22.91
C GLU A 460 -11.70 16.06 22.33
N ILE A 461 -10.90 15.50 21.42
CA ILE A 461 -11.04 14.10 21.05
C ILE A 461 -10.67 13.28 22.28
N GLN A 462 -11.69 12.74 22.94
CA GLN A 462 -11.47 11.76 23.99
C GLN A 462 -10.88 10.51 23.37
N PHE A 463 -9.69 10.14 23.84
CA PHE A 463 -9.00 8.91 23.47
C PHE A 463 -9.91 7.67 23.56
N SER A 464 -10.87 7.68 24.49
CA SER A 464 -11.90 6.63 24.61
C SER A 464 -12.73 6.44 23.34
N THR A 465 -13.18 7.51 22.67
CA THR A 465 -13.97 7.40 21.44
C THR A 465 -13.15 6.80 20.31
N VAL A 466 -11.88 7.21 20.19
CA VAL A 466 -10.92 6.68 19.21
C VAL A 466 -10.71 5.18 19.39
N MET A 467 -10.46 4.74 20.63
CA MET A 467 -10.26 3.33 20.94
C MET A 467 -11.50 2.49 20.65
N VAL A 468 -12.70 3.02 20.95
CA VAL A 468 -13.96 2.33 20.65
C VAL A 468 -14.18 2.20 19.14
N GLN A 469 -13.91 3.23 18.35
CA GLN A 469 -14.06 3.17 16.89
C GLN A 469 -13.11 2.14 16.25
N ILE A 470 -11.84 2.12 16.67
CA ILE A 470 -10.88 1.10 16.24
C ILE A 470 -11.33 -0.28 16.71
N GLY A 471 -11.82 -0.41 17.94
CA GLY A 471 -12.30 -1.67 18.49
C GLY A 471 -13.48 -2.25 17.73
N ILE A 472 -14.46 -1.42 17.35
CA ILE A 472 -15.60 -1.82 16.50
C ILE A 472 -15.10 -2.38 15.17
N GLU A 473 -14.14 -1.70 14.52
CA GLU A 473 -13.56 -2.12 13.25
C GLU A 473 -12.85 -3.48 13.35
N VAL A 474 -12.08 -3.67 14.42
CA VAL A 474 -11.42 -4.95 14.73
C VAL A 474 -12.44 -6.06 14.90
N VAL A 475 -13.55 -5.82 15.60
CA VAL A 475 -14.62 -6.82 15.79
C VAL A 475 -15.27 -7.18 14.46
N VAL A 476 -15.56 -6.20 13.60
CA VAL A 476 -16.11 -6.42 12.25
C VAL A 476 -15.20 -7.32 11.44
N ASP A 477 -13.89 -7.04 11.43
CA ASP A 477 -12.93 -7.83 10.67
C ASP A 477 -12.74 -9.25 11.25
N ILE A 478 -12.80 -9.41 12.57
CA ILE A 478 -12.78 -10.73 13.23
C ILE A 478 -13.97 -11.59 12.79
N ILE A 479 -15.14 -10.99 12.53
CA ILE A 479 -16.33 -11.71 12.05
C ILE A 479 -16.26 -11.95 10.54
N ALA A 480 -15.84 -10.96 9.75
CA ALA A 480 -15.85 -11.01 8.30
C ALA A 480 -14.78 -11.95 7.71
N ILE A 481 -13.54 -11.91 8.21
CA ILE A 481 -12.42 -12.69 7.66
C ILE A 481 -12.69 -14.22 7.70
N PRO A 482 -13.18 -14.82 8.81
CA PRO A 482 -13.53 -16.24 8.83
C PRO A 482 -14.59 -16.61 7.77
N LEU A 483 -15.57 -15.73 7.53
CA LEU A 483 -16.62 -15.95 6.53
C LEU A 483 -16.03 -15.93 5.12
N GLU A 484 -15.13 -15.00 4.83
CA GLU A 484 -14.43 -14.91 3.54
C GLU A 484 -13.51 -16.12 3.30
N ILE A 485 -12.78 -16.57 4.33
CA ILE A 485 -11.98 -17.80 4.26
C ILE A 485 -12.88 -19.00 3.95
N ARG A 486 -14.08 -19.09 4.56
CA ARG A 486 -15.07 -20.12 4.25
C ARG A 486 -15.61 -20.04 2.83
N PHE A 487 -15.63 -18.85 2.22
CA PHE A 487 -15.98 -18.68 0.81
C PHE A 487 -14.81 -18.94 -0.16
N GLY A 488 -13.64 -19.37 0.35
CA GLY A 488 -12.49 -19.76 -0.47
C GLY A 488 -11.46 -18.66 -0.69
N VAL A 489 -11.50 -17.58 0.11
CA VAL A 489 -10.51 -16.50 0.04
C VAL A 489 -9.18 -16.94 0.68
N ASP A 490 -8.09 -16.88 -0.08
CA ASP A 490 -6.75 -17.28 0.34
C ASP A 490 -5.86 -16.05 0.61
N PHE A 491 -5.81 -15.63 1.88
CA PHE A 491 -4.96 -14.52 2.34
C PHE A 491 -3.47 -14.90 2.50
N ASP A 492 -3.12 -16.19 2.51
CA ASP A 492 -1.74 -16.63 2.74
C ASP A 492 -0.80 -16.18 1.62
N ARG A 493 -1.34 -15.97 0.41
CA ARG A 493 -0.59 -15.46 -0.75
C ARG A 493 -0.02 -14.06 -0.54
N PHE A 494 -0.61 -13.25 0.34
CA PHE A 494 -0.19 -11.86 0.55
C PHE A 494 0.97 -11.72 1.53
N HIS A 495 1.19 -12.72 2.38
CA HIS A 495 2.28 -12.70 3.35
C HIS A 495 3.68 -12.79 2.70
N LYS A 496 3.79 -13.21 1.42
CA LYS A 496 5.07 -13.33 0.72
C LYS A 496 5.73 -11.98 0.36
N ASP A 497 4.95 -10.91 0.24
CA ASP A 497 5.43 -9.55 -0.08
C ASP A 497 5.26 -8.58 1.11
N ASP A 498 5.10 -9.11 2.33
CA ASP A 498 4.71 -8.35 3.53
C ASP A 498 5.65 -7.16 3.85
N ALA A 499 6.96 -7.34 3.71
CA ALA A 499 7.91 -6.26 3.95
C ALA A 499 7.78 -5.10 2.95
N PHE A 500 7.61 -5.41 1.65
CA PHE A 500 7.37 -4.40 0.63
C PHE A 500 6.07 -3.65 0.91
N LEU A 501 5.00 -4.41 1.19
CA LEU A 501 3.69 -3.82 1.42
C LEU A 501 3.68 -2.93 2.64
N ALA A 502 4.28 -3.37 3.75
CA ALA A 502 4.39 -2.58 4.97
C ALA A 502 5.10 -1.23 4.71
N ILE A 503 6.23 -1.24 4.00
CA ILE A 503 6.97 -0.01 3.68
C ILE A 503 6.19 0.88 2.70
N PHE A 504 5.51 0.28 1.72
CA PHE A 504 4.66 1.02 0.78
C PHE A 504 3.51 1.72 1.51
N MET A 505 2.85 1.04 2.46
CA MET A 505 1.80 1.62 3.28
C MET A 505 2.30 2.77 4.15
N VAL A 506 3.50 2.64 4.72
CA VAL A 506 4.16 3.73 5.44
C VAL A 506 4.40 4.94 4.52
N LEU A 507 4.85 4.70 3.29
CA LEU A 507 5.07 5.76 2.31
C LEU A 507 3.77 6.47 1.93
N VAL A 508 2.66 5.73 1.76
CA VAL A 508 1.33 6.31 1.55
C VAL A 508 0.92 7.16 2.75
N ALA A 509 1.14 6.69 3.99
CA ALA A 509 0.86 7.45 5.20
C ALA A 509 1.68 8.74 5.29
N VAL A 510 2.97 8.70 4.93
CA VAL A 510 3.86 9.88 4.86
C VAL A 510 3.33 10.92 3.88
N VAL A 511 2.96 10.50 2.66
CA VAL A 511 2.37 11.38 1.64
C VAL A 511 1.05 11.99 2.13
N ASN A 512 0.23 11.18 2.79
CA ASN A 512 -1.07 11.60 3.29
C ASN A 512 -0.98 12.61 4.43
N THR A 513 -0.07 12.42 5.40
CA THR A 513 0.25 13.40 6.44
C THR A 513 0.74 14.70 5.84
N HIS A 514 1.55 14.64 4.77
CA HIS A 514 2.01 15.83 4.06
C HIS A 514 0.85 16.59 3.38
N ILE A 515 -0.05 15.90 2.67
CA ILE A 515 -1.24 16.52 2.08
C ILE A 515 -2.06 17.23 3.16
N ALA A 516 -2.39 16.52 4.25
CA ALA A 516 -3.16 17.07 5.35
C ALA A 516 -2.48 18.31 5.94
N SER A 517 -1.16 18.24 6.19
CA SER A 517 -0.41 19.36 6.75
C SER A 517 -0.47 20.61 5.87
N GLY A 518 -0.41 20.50 4.54
CA GLY A 518 -0.47 21.68 3.67
C GLY A 518 -1.89 22.22 3.47
N VAL A 519 -2.89 21.34 3.38
CA VAL A 519 -4.30 21.77 3.25
C VAL A 519 -4.73 22.55 4.48
N TYR A 520 -4.49 22.02 5.68
CA TYR A 520 -4.93 22.64 6.93
C TYR A 520 -4.02 23.77 7.43
N MET A 521 -2.86 24.01 6.82
CA MET A 521 -2.00 25.12 7.25
C MET A 521 -2.66 26.47 6.95
N LYS A 522 -2.66 27.35 7.95
CA LYS A 522 -3.12 28.72 7.83
C LYS A 522 -2.09 29.57 7.10
N THR A 523 -2.61 30.55 6.41
CA THR A 523 -1.83 31.63 5.83
C THR A 523 -2.08 32.88 6.64
N GLU A 524 -1.04 33.28 7.37
CA GLU A 524 -1.00 34.50 8.18
C GLU A 524 0.06 35.43 7.60
#